data_AF-A0A927ST81-F1
#
_entry.id   AF-A0A927ST81-F1
#
_cell.length_a   1.000
_cell.length_b   1.000
_cell.length_c   1.000
_cell.angle_alpha   90.00
_cell.angle_beta   90.00
_cell.angle_gamma   90.00
#
_symmetry.space_group_name_H-M   'P 1'
#
loop_
_entity.id
_entity.type
_entity.pdbx_description
1 polymer ?
#
loop_
_entity_poly.entity_id
_entity_poly.type
_entity_poly.pdbx_seq_one_letter_code
_entity_poly.pdbx_strand_id
1 'polypeptide(L)'
;MPVSMRYEGVRGSGLRAGETLDDTEKNSIIKLGNAEVRKWYLDAVSHIPDSIDHSLPIVEKAKKAFEARNRIRTEARDMMADGATRKRLDQERPNKSFEELIKSKMERKGLTREEAIEDICNTATKTNANVNKELGLED
;
A
#
# COMPACT_ATOMS: atom_id res chain seq x y z
N MET A 1 50.91 -41.51 50.36
CA MET A 1 51.95 -40.75 49.63
C MET A 1 52.68 -41.77 48.78
N PRO A 2 52.51 -41.81 47.43
CA PRO A 2 52.79 -40.75 46.43
C PRO A 2 51.54 -40.40 45.55
N VAL A 3 51.34 -39.14 45.13
CA VAL A 3 51.79 -38.41 43.92
C VAL A 3 51.04 -38.78 42.61
N SER A 4 50.24 -37.80 42.16
CA SER A 4 49.89 -37.43 40.77
C SER A 4 49.27 -38.43 39.81
N MET A 5 48.01 -38.18 39.40
CA MET A 5 47.70 -37.74 38.03
C MET A 5 46.26 -37.19 37.97
N ARG A 6 46.12 -35.87 37.81
CA ARG A 6 44.85 -35.26 37.41
C ARG A 6 44.70 -35.49 35.91
N TYR A 7 43.66 -36.22 35.51
CA TYR A 7 43.23 -36.25 34.11
C TYR A 7 42.33 -35.04 33.86
N GLU A 8 42.88 -34.03 33.18
CA GLU A 8 42.08 -33.05 32.44
C GLU A 8 41.77 -33.59 31.04
N GLY A 9 40.50 -33.59 30.66
CA GLY A 9 39.99 -33.89 29.32
C GLY A 9 38.47 -33.90 29.42
N VAL A 10 37.66 -33.23 28.59
CA VAL A 10 37.84 -32.71 27.25
C VAL A 10 36.91 -31.48 27.13
N ARG A 11 37.44 -30.29 26.84
CA ARG A 11 36.64 -29.16 26.36
C ARG A 11 36.42 -29.36 24.86
N GLY A 12 35.30 -30.01 24.53
CA GLY A 12 34.83 -30.15 23.16
C GLY A 12 34.44 -28.80 22.57
N SER A 13 35.32 -28.28 21.72
CA SER A 13 35.09 -27.17 20.82
C SER A 13 34.14 -27.58 19.69
N GLY A 14 33.13 -26.74 19.43
CA GLY A 14 32.58 -26.52 18.10
C GLY A 14 31.50 -27.48 17.63
N LEU A 15 30.26 -26.98 17.57
CA LEU A 15 29.37 -27.12 16.42
C LEU A 15 28.45 -25.89 16.40
N ARG A 16 28.82 -24.95 15.52
CA ARG A 16 27.93 -23.94 14.94
C ARG A 16 26.87 -24.68 14.11
N ALA A 17 25.60 -24.28 14.24
CA ALA A 17 24.62 -24.14 13.15
C ALA A 17 23.23 -23.96 13.77
N GLY A 18 22.96 -22.75 14.24
CA GLY A 18 21.61 -22.25 14.44
C GLY A 18 21.48 -21.00 13.58
N GLU A 19 21.46 -21.20 12.26
CA GLU A 19 21.00 -20.19 11.31
C GLU A 19 19.51 -19.94 11.59
N THR A 20 19.21 -18.94 12.42
CA THR A 20 17.93 -18.26 12.30
C THR A 20 18.15 -17.10 11.35
N LEU A 21 17.74 -17.39 10.12
CA LEU A 21 17.57 -16.52 8.97
C LEU A 21 17.26 -15.07 9.37
N ASP A 22 18.12 -14.18 8.88
CA ASP A 22 17.85 -12.80 8.47
C ASP A 22 16.44 -12.25 8.78
N ASP A 23 16.19 -11.86 10.04
CA ASP A 23 15.03 -11.04 10.42
C ASP A 23 15.43 -9.55 10.49
N THR A 24 16.22 -9.06 9.53
CA THR A 24 16.48 -7.62 9.42
C THR A 24 16.59 -7.14 7.96
N GLU A 25 15.82 -7.71 7.04
CA GLU A 25 15.11 -6.85 6.08
C GLU A 25 14.00 -6.12 6.83
N LYS A 26 14.40 -5.20 7.73
CA LYS A 26 13.59 -4.02 7.99
C LYS A 26 13.45 -3.38 6.63
N ASN A 27 12.35 -3.69 5.96
CA ASN A 27 11.83 -3.01 4.78
C ASN A 27 11.95 -1.52 5.08
N SER A 28 13.11 -0.98 4.73
CA SER A 28 13.47 0.38 5.01
C SER A 28 12.68 1.10 3.97
N ILE A 29 11.44 1.45 4.33
CA ILE A 29 10.50 2.15 3.45
C ILE A 29 11.27 3.33 2.94
N ILE A 30 11.81 3.21 1.72
CA ILE A 30 12.58 4.26 1.09
C ILE A 30 11.59 5.39 0.97
N LYS A 31 11.83 6.44 1.75
CA LYS A 31 10.95 7.60 1.79
C LYS A 31 11.21 8.36 0.50
N LEU A 32 10.24 8.32 -0.40
CA LEU A 32 10.32 8.89 -1.73
C LEU A 32 9.86 10.36 -1.71
N GLY A 33 10.36 11.14 -2.67
CA GLY A 33 9.87 12.48 -2.94
C GLY A 33 8.41 12.48 -3.39
N ASN A 34 7.73 13.62 -3.25
CA ASN A 34 6.31 13.73 -3.59
C ASN A 34 6.02 13.36 -5.07
N ALA A 35 6.96 13.66 -5.98
CA ALA A 35 6.86 13.31 -7.39
C ALA A 35 7.02 11.80 -7.63
N GLU A 36 8.01 11.15 -7.02
CA GLU A 36 8.21 9.70 -7.12
C GLU A 36 7.04 8.92 -6.52
N VAL A 37 6.55 9.31 -5.33
CA VAL A 37 5.35 8.71 -4.73
C VAL A 37 4.16 8.86 -5.66
N ARG A 38 4.03 10.01 -6.33
CA ARG A 38 2.94 10.23 -7.28
C ARG A 38 3.06 9.35 -8.51
N LYS A 39 4.26 9.20 -9.10
CA LYS A 39 4.51 8.28 -10.23
C LYS A 39 4.12 6.86 -9.86
N TRP A 40 4.59 6.36 -8.72
CA TRP A 40 4.21 5.05 -8.22
C TRP A 40 2.70 4.93 -8.01
N TYR A 41 2.04 5.96 -7.48
CA TYR A 41 0.59 5.97 -7.30
C TYR A 41 -0.16 5.89 -8.64
N LEU A 42 0.31 6.58 -9.68
CA LEU A 42 -0.30 6.53 -11.01
C LEU A 42 -0.20 5.12 -11.60
N ASP A 43 0.99 4.53 -11.54
CA ASP A 43 1.27 3.18 -12.01
C ASP A 43 0.49 2.10 -11.25
N ALA A 44 0.46 2.18 -9.91
CA ALA A 44 -0.31 1.23 -9.09
C ALA A 44 -1.81 1.32 -9.38
N VAL A 45 -2.33 2.54 -9.60
CA VAL A 45 -3.75 2.75 -9.91
C VAL A 45 -4.10 2.26 -11.32
N SER A 46 -3.20 2.35 -12.30
CA SER A 46 -3.47 1.84 -13.65
C SER A 46 -3.56 0.31 -13.72
N HIS A 47 -2.89 -0.42 -12.81
CA HIS A 47 -2.95 -1.88 -12.73
C HIS A 47 -4.18 -2.43 -11.97
N ILE A 48 -5.01 -1.56 -11.37
CA ILE A 48 -6.20 -1.99 -10.62
C ILE A 48 -7.15 -2.86 -11.47
N PRO A 49 -7.54 -2.46 -12.70
CA PRO A 49 -8.48 -3.25 -13.52
C PRO A 49 -7.96 -4.66 -13.80
N ASP A 50 -6.66 -4.81 -14.06
CA ASP A 50 -6.04 -6.09 -14.40
C ASP A 50 -6.06 -7.06 -13.22
N SER A 51 -6.05 -6.53 -11.99
CA SER A 51 -6.13 -7.33 -10.76
C SER A 51 -7.57 -7.79 -10.41
N ILE A 52 -8.59 -7.32 -11.14
CA ILE A 52 -10.00 -7.59 -10.85
C ILE A 52 -10.55 -8.63 -11.81
N ASP A 53 -11.12 -9.70 -11.26
CA ASP A 53 -11.82 -10.70 -12.05
C ASP A 53 -13.11 -10.12 -12.68
N HIS A 54 -13.12 -10.06 -14.02
CA HIS A 54 -14.24 -9.54 -14.80
C HIS A 54 -15.46 -10.48 -14.84
N SER A 55 -15.37 -11.71 -14.34
CA SER A 55 -16.52 -12.63 -14.22
C SER A 55 -17.43 -12.32 -13.02
N LEU A 56 -16.95 -11.52 -12.06
CA LEU A 56 -17.68 -11.21 -10.83
C LEU A 56 -18.87 -10.25 -11.06
N PRO A 57 -19.81 -10.15 -10.11
CA PRO A 57 -20.82 -9.11 -10.12
C PRO A 57 -20.22 -7.69 -10.04
N ILE A 58 -20.86 -6.70 -10.65
CA ILE A 58 -20.39 -5.30 -10.69
C ILE A 58 -20.12 -4.72 -9.29
N VAL A 59 -20.93 -5.10 -8.31
CA VAL A 59 -20.79 -4.68 -6.91
C VAL A 59 -19.47 -5.18 -6.31
N GLU A 60 -19.13 -6.45 -6.55
CA GLU A 60 -17.90 -7.06 -6.05
C GLU A 60 -16.67 -6.48 -6.76
N LYS A 61 -16.76 -6.23 -8.07
CA LYS A 61 -15.70 -5.52 -8.81
C LYS A 61 -15.45 -4.12 -8.23
N ALA A 62 -16.53 -3.36 -7.98
CA ALA A 62 -16.44 -2.02 -7.45
C ALA A 62 -15.84 -2.00 -6.03
N LYS A 63 -16.22 -2.97 -5.17
CA LYS A 63 -15.61 -3.13 -3.85
C LYS A 63 -14.12 -3.44 -3.95
N LYS A 64 -13.71 -4.41 -4.76
CA LYS A 64 -12.29 -4.75 -4.98
C LYS A 64 -11.49 -3.55 -5.51
N ALA A 65 -12.02 -2.85 -6.50
CA ALA A 65 -11.41 -1.64 -7.05
C ALA A 65 -11.24 -0.55 -5.99
N PHE A 66 -12.27 -0.36 -5.16
CA PHE A 66 -12.27 0.61 -4.08
C PHE A 66 -11.26 0.26 -2.98
N GLU A 67 -11.23 -0.99 -2.54
CA GLU A 67 -10.29 -1.49 -1.54
C GLU A 67 -8.85 -1.38 -2.03
N ALA A 68 -8.58 -1.80 -3.28
CA ALA A 68 -7.27 -1.65 -3.91
C ALA A 68 -6.83 -0.19 -3.92
N ARG A 69 -7.71 0.74 -4.32
CA ARG A 69 -7.39 2.17 -4.35
C ARG A 69 -7.14 2.74 -2.95
N ASN A 70 -7.90 2.33 -1.95
CA ASN A 70 -7.69 2.75 -0.56
C ASN A 70 -6.35 2.24 -0.02
N ARG A 71 -6.00 0.99 -0.33
CA ARG A 71 -4.71 0.40 0.00
C ARG A 71 -3.56 1.18 -0.65
N ILE A 72 -3.62 1.40 -1.96
CA ILE A 72 -2.61 2.16 -2.71
C ILE A 72 -2.46 3.58 -2.16
N ARG A 73 -3.56 4.24 -1.76
CA ARG A 73 -3.49 5.57 -1.11
C ARG A 73 -2.76 5.54 0.23
N THR A 74 -2.99 4.50 1.03
CA THR A 74 -2.30 4.34 2.33
C THR A 74 -0.83 4.05 2.12
N GLU A 75 -0.50 3.13 1.21
CA GLU A 75 0.89 2.80 0.85
C GLU A 75 1.63 4.03 0.31
N ALA A 76 1.00 4.82 -0.58
CA ALA A 76 1.55 6.07 -1.07
C ALA A 76 1.88 7.03 0.07
N ARG A 77 0.98 7.22 1.04
CA ARG A 77 1.23 8.07 2.23
C ARG A 77 2.33 7.54 3.13
N ASP A 78 2.47 6.22 3.22
CA ASP A 78 3.55 5.58 3.98
C ASP A 78 4.90 5.73 3.28
N MET A 79 4.94 5.84 1.95
CA MET A 79 6.16 6.13 1.18
C MET A 79 6.56 7.61 1.18
N MET A 80 5.68 8.54 1.54
CA MET A 80 6.01 9.96 1.59
C MET A 80 7.08 10.26 2.65
N ALA A 81 8.17 10.92 2.22
CA ALA A 81 9.17 11.48 3.14
C ALA A 81 8.62 12.66 3.94
N ASP A 82 7.70 13.43 3.35
CA ASP A 82 7.12 14.61 3.97
C ASP A 82 5.96 14.25 4.91
N GLY A 83 6.29 14.16 6.20
CA GLY A 83 5.31 13.91 7.26
C GLY A 83 4.27 15.02 7.45
N ALA A 84 4.59 16.28 7.11
CA ALA A 84 3.64 17.38 7.23
C ALA A 84 2.57 17.29 6.13
N THR A 85 2.99 17.04 4.88
CA THR A 85 2.06 16.80 3.77
C THR A 85 1.23 15.54 4.00
N ARG A 86 1.81 14.46 4.53
CA ARG A 86 1.04 13.26 4.94
C ARG A 86 -0.09 13.61 5.90
N LYS A 87 0.23 14.29 7.02
CA LYS A 87 -0.76 14.68 8.04
C LYS A 87 -1.88 15.55 7.45
N ARG A 88 -1.53 16.53 6.61
CA ARG A 88 -2.51 17.36 5.90
C ARG A 88 -3.43 16.51 5.02
N LEU A 89 -2.87 15.57 4.25
CA LEU A 89 -3.65 14.68 3.38
C LEU A 89 -4.53 13.69 4.14
N ASP A 90 -4.15 13.29 5.35
CA ASP A 90 -4.96 12.46 6.23
C ASP A 90 -6.17 13.24 6.79
N GLN A 91 -5.97 14.52 7.13
CA GLN A 91 -7.02 15.39 7.64
C GLN A 91 -8.00 15.86 6.54
N GLU A 92 -7.48 16.33 5.40
CA GLU A 92 -8.30 16.91 4.33
C GLU A 92 -9.01 15.84 3.49
N ARG A 93 -8.38 14.66 3.32
CA ARG A 93 -8.86 13.63 2.40
C ARG A 93 -8.86 12.25 3.06
N PRO A 94 -9.63 12.03 4.14
CA PRO A 94 -9.71 10.71 4.77
C PRO A 94 -10.19 9.64 3.79
N ASN A 95 -9.77 8.40 4.02
CA ASN A 95 -10.30 7.25 3.27
C ASN A 95 -11.76 7.07 3.70
N LYS A 96 -12.69 7.42 2.82
CA LYS A 96 -14.13 7.20 3.03
C LYS A 96 -14.44 5.72 3.00
N SER A 97 -15.58 5.32 3.55
CA SER A 97 -16.15 3.99 3.36
C SER A 97 -16.80 3.84 1.97
N PHE A 98 -17.07 2.59 1.56
CA PHE A 98 -17.67 2.30 0.26
C PHE A 98 -19.06 2.92 0.12
N GLU A 99 -19.90 2.79 1.15
CA GLU A 99 -21.25 3.35 1.18
C GLU A 99 -21.23 4.89 1.19
N GLU A 100 -20.30 5.52 1.90
CA GLU A 100 -20.13 6.98 1.84
C GLU A 100 -19.67 7.46 0.46
N LEU A 101 -18.83 6.69 -0.23
CA LEU A 101 -18.43 7.00 -1.59
C LEU A 101 -19.61 6.91 -2.56
N ILE A 102 -20.44 5.87 -2.44
CA ILE A 102 -21.68 5.72 -3.21
C ILE A 102 -22.59 6.93 -2.96
N LYS A 103 -22.91 7.23 -1.69
CA LYS A 103 -23.76 8.39 -1.34
C LYS A 103 -23.20 9.69 -1.90
N SER A 104 -21.90 9.94 -1.75
CA SER A 104 -21.25 11.13 -2.28
C SER A 104 -21.31 11.22 -3.81
N LYS A 105 -21.30 10.08 -4.52
CA LYS A 105 -21.46 10.02 -5.98
C LYS A 105 -22.91 10.28 -6.37
N MET A 106 -23.86 9.67 -5.67
CA MET A 106 -25.30 9.89 -5.88
C MET A 106 -25.67 11.36 -5.65
N GLU A 107 -25.23 11.97 -4.55
CA GLU A 107 -25.51 13.37 -4.22
C GLU A 107 -24.88 14.35 -5.22
N ARG A 108 -23.62 14.12 -5.60
CA ARG A 108 -22.89 15.06 -6.47
C ARG A 108 -23.27 14.96 -7.94
N LYS A 109 -23.62 13.76 -8.41
CA LYS A 109 -23.90 13.49 -9.83
C LYS A 109 -25.37 13.17 -10.11
N GLY A 110 -26.21 13.04 -9.09
CA GLY A 110 -27.61 12.62 -9.24
C GLY A 110 -27.76 11.18 -9.74
N LEU A 111 -26.78 10.31 -9.49
CA LEU A 111 -26.78 8.92 -9.95
C LEU A 111 -27.63 8.03 -9.04
N THR A 112 -28.16 6.95 -9.61
CA THR A 112 -28.70 5.82 -8.86
C THR A 112 -27.59 5.02 -8.17
N ARG A 113 -27.95 4.11 -7.26
CA ARG A 113 -26.95 3.31 -6.52
C ARG A 113 -26.14 2.42 -7.46
N GLU A 114 -26.80 1.79 -8.43
CA GLU A 114 -26.21 0.92 -9.43
C GLU A 114 -25.24 1.70 -10.33
N GLU A 115 -25.67 2.85 -10.84
CA GLU A 115 -24.82 3.73 -11.66
C GLU A 115 -23.63 4.29 -10.86
N ALA A 116 -23.81 4.58 -9.56
CA ALA A 116 -22.72 5.00 -8.69
C ALA A 116 -21.68 3.89 -8.50
N ILE A 117 -22.12 2.64 -8.36
CA ILE A 117 -21.24 1.46 -8.24
C ILE A 117 -20.48 1.24 -9.55
N GLU A 118 -21.14 1.34 -10.69
CA GLU A 118 -20.51 1.25 -12.01
C GLU A 118 -19.51 2.39 -12.21
N ASP A 119 -19.86 3.63 -11.85
CA ASP A 119 -18.95 4.78 -11.91
C ASP A 119 -17.73 4.58 -11.00
N ILE A 120 -17.85 3.94 -9.84
CA ILE A 120 -16.70 3.61 -8.99
C ILE A 120 -15.75 2.67 -9.73
N CYS A 121 -16.27 1.62 -10.38
CA CYS A 121 -15.46 0.69 -11.17
C CYS A 121 -14.77 1.41 -12.35
N ASN A 122 -15.52 2.18 -13.12
CA ASN A 122 -15.03 2.89 -14.31
C ASN A 122 -14.08 4.05 -13.99
N THR A 123 -14.19 4.64 -12.79
CA THR A 123 -13.35 5.76 -12.35
C THR A 123 -12.26 5.34 -11.36
N ALA A 124 -12.09 4.04 -11.10
CA ALA A 124 -11.06 3.53 -10.20
C ALA A 124 -9.65 3.95 -10.65
N THR A 125 -9.40 3.90 -11.96
CA THR A 125 -8.13 4.29 -12.60
C THR A 125 -7.98 5.79 -12.83
N LYS A 126 -9.08 6.56 -12.75
CA LYS A 126 -9.04 8.00 -13.02
C LYS A 126 -8.34 8.73 -11.87
N THR A 127 -7.19 9.28 -12.17
CA THR A 127 -6.36 10.06 -11.26
C THR A 127 -6.64 11.56 -11.41
N ASN A 128 -6.22 12.38 -10.45
CA ASN A 128 -6.46 13.82 -10.49
C ASN A 128 -5.45 14.50 -11.43
N ALA A 129 -5.90 14.91 -12.61
CA ALA A 129 -5.08 15.57 -13.62
C ALA A 129 -4.39 16.84 -13.08
N ASN A 130 -5.05 17.64 -12.24
CA ASN A 130 -4.45 18.85 -11.67
C ASN A 130 -3.21 18.55 -10.82
N VAL A 131 -3.24 17.47 -10.04
CA VAL A 131 -2.08 17.06 -9.23
C VAL A 131 -0.96 16.50 -10.11
N ASN A 132 -1.30 15.88 -11.24
CA ASN A 132 -0.30 15.43 -12.20
C ASN A 132 0.40 16.63 -12.84
N LYS A 133 -0.36 17.67 -13.21
CA LYS A 133 0.16 18.95 -13.72
C LYS A 133 1.06 19.66 -12.73
N GLU A 134 0.63 19.81 -11.48
CA GLU A 134 1.43 20.44 -10.42
C GLU A 134 2.78 19.74 -10.18
N LEU A 135 2.84 18.43 -10.41
CA LEU A 135 4.04 17.62 -10.23
C LEU A 135 4.82 17.36 -11.52
N GLY A 136 4.41 17.95 -12.65
CA GLY A 136 5.08 17.77 -13.96
C GLY A 136 4.98 16.33 -14.50
N LEU A 137 3.88 15.64 -14.21
CA LEU A 137 3.59 14.26 -14.64
C LEU A 137 2.50 14.21 -15.71
N GLU A 138 2.43 15.23 -16.56
CA GLU A 138 1.61 15.22 -17.77
C GLU A 138 2.37 14.43 -18.85
N ASP A 139 1.85 13.27 -19.22
CA ASP A 139 2.10 12.64 -20.54
C ASP A 139 0.95 12.99 -21.49
#